data_AF-A0A7W1VCM0-F1
#
_entry.id   AF-A0A7W1VCM0-F1
#
_cell.length_a   1.000
_cell.length_b   1.000
_cell.length_c   1.000
_cell.angle_alpha   90.00
_cell.angle_beta   90.00
_cell.angle_gamma   90.00
#
_symmetry.space_group_name_H-M   'P 1'
#
loop_
_entity.id
_entity.type
_entity.pdbx_description
1 polymer ?
#
loop_
_entity_poly.entity_id
_entity_poly.type
_entity_poly.pdbx_seq_one_letter_code
_entity_poly.pdbx_strand_id
1 'polypeptide(L)'
;MRRNLEGKLDGDGIKRGEFTEAGVTIIAPIVVGAATTPKAAPQSLKTLGGLPEETTSASITTSVVKKVENAAEIVPPNAAKENAADFYRQAGWQQSRIDQHLAGIDFTKPVDVITIPKGTEVIQYQVPGKPVGNYFAPPGTTASELGMNPAGRQPRTFTTIKDMQVLRSTASPAVDTWSNAGKSFQTQGGGTQYFAPNASDLKPKL
;
A
#
# COMPACT_ATOMS: atom_id res chain seq x y z
N MET A 1 -16.78 -49.89 -5.77
CA MET A 1 -16.87 -49.44 -7.18
C MET A 1 -16.20 -48.08 -7.30
N ARG A 2 -15.38 -47.90 -8.34
CA ARG A 2 -14.60 -46.69 -8.63
C ARG A 2 -15.40 -45.74 -9.52
N ARG A 3 -15.11 -44.42 -9.42
CA ARG A 3 -15.28 -43.33 -10.43
C ARG A 3 -16.73 -42.81 -10.65
N ASN A 4 -17.05 -41.51 -10.79
CA ASN A 4 -16.28 -40.31 -11.17
C ASN A 4 -16.86 -39.01 -10.52
N LEU A 5 -15.97 -38.07 -10.18
CA LEU A 5 -16.25 -36.64 -10.00
C LEU A 5 -16.06 -35.96 -11.35
N GLU A 6 -17.13 -35.59 -12.04
CA GLU A 6 -17.07 -34.68 -13.19
C GLU A 6 -17.40 -33.26 -12.72
N GLY A 7 -16.35 -32.56 -12.27
CA GLY A 7 -16.37 -31.11 -12.15
C GLY A 7 -16.44 -30.51 -13.54
N LYS A 8 -17.53 -29.79 -13.82
CA LYS A 8 -17.68 -29.01 -15.04
C LYS A 8 -16.68 -27.85 -14.96
N LEU A 9 -15.63 -27.93 -15.78
CA LEU A 9 -14.67 -26.86 -16.01
C LEU A 9 -15.37 -25.77 -16.84
N ASP A 10 -15.55 -24.60 -16.24
CA ASP A 10 -15.74 -23.34 -16.93
C ASP A 10 -14.38 -22.81 -17.43
N GLY A 11 -14.36 -22.39 -18.70
CA GLY A 11 -13.20 -22.31 -19.59
C GLY A 11 -12.08 -21.32 -19.25
N ASP A 12 -12.03 -20.76 -18.05
CA ASP A 12 -10.97 -19.82 -17.63
C ASP A 12 -10.20 -20.25 -16.37
N GLY A 13 -10.54 -21.39 -15.74
CA GLY A 13 -9.73 -21.97 -14.65
C GLY A 13 -9.64 -21.14 -13.35
N ILE A 14 -10.51 -20.15 -13.13
CA ILE A 14 -10.50 -19.32 -11.91
C ILE A 14 -11.68 -19.68 -11.00
N LYS A 15 -11.36 -20.25 -9.82
CA LYS A 15 -12.31 -20.34 -8.71
C LYS A 15 -12.65 -18.93 -8.20
N ARG A 16 -13.86 -18.45 -8.50
CA ARG A 16 -14.43 -17.24 -7.89
C ARG A 16 -14.88 -17.58 -6.48
N GLY A 17 -14.07 -17.25 -5.49
CA GLY A 17 -14.51 -17.18 -4.10
C GLY A 17 -15.24 -15.86 -3.87
N GLU A 18 -16.58 -15.90 -3.84
CA GLU A 18 -17.36 -14.82 -3.23
C GLU A 18 -17.06 -14.81 -1.73
N PHE A 19 -16.31 -13.80 -1.28
CA PHE A 19 -16.20 -13.46 0.14
C PHE A 19 -16.83 -12.08 0.33
N THR A 20 -18.11 -12.09 0.70
CA THR A 20 -18.82 -10.95 1.25
C THR A 20 -18.37 -10.70 2.69
N GLU A 21 -17.49 -9.73 2.89
CA GLU A 21 -17.36 -9.05 4.19
C GLU A 21 -17.61 -7.55 4.01
N ALA A 22 -18.58 -7.03 4.77
CA ALA A 22 -18.84 -5.64 5.10
C ALA A 22 -18.40 -4.56 4.07
N GLY A 23 -19.04 -4.55 2.90
CA GLY A 23 -19.44 -3.30 2.23
C GLY A 23 -18.36 -2.40 1.61
N VAL A 24 -17.10 -2.83 1.51
CA VAL A 24 -16.08 -2.17 0.67
C VAL A 24 -15.30 -3.25 -0.09
N THR A 25 -15.62 -3.46 -1.36
CA THR A 25 -14.79 -4.24 -2.29
C THR A 25 -13.54 -3.40 -2.59
N ILE A 26 -12.42 -3.74 -1.97
CA ILE A 26 -11.09 -3.34 -2.44
C ILE A 26 -10.43 -4.63 -2.92
N ILE A 27 -10.32 -4.80 -4.24
CA ILE A 27 -9.45 -5.79 -4.86
C ILE A 27 -8.43 -4.96 -5.65
N ALA A 28 -7.15 -5.12 -5.32
CA ALA A 28 -6.07 -4.28 -5.82
C ALA A 28 -5.84 -4.36 -7.33
N PRO A 29 -5.16 -3.36 -7.91
CA PRO A 29 -4.70 -3.42 -9.29
C PRO A 29 -3.68 -4.55 -9.48
N ILE A 30 -3.97 -5.44 -10.43
CA ILE A 30 -2.96 -6.31 -11.05
C ILE A 30 -2.18 -5.45 -12.03
N VAL A 31 -0.92 -5.12 -11.70
CA VAL A 31 0.01 -4.49 -12.65
C VAL A 31 0.53 -5.58 -13.59
N VAL A 32 -0.01 -5.66 -14.81
CA VAL A 32 0.57 -6.49 -15.87
C VAL A 32 1.74 -5.71 -16.50
N GLY A 33 2.94 -5.89 -15.94
CA GLY A 33 4.18 -5.39 -16.52
C GLY A 33 4.78 -6.41 -17.49
N ALA A 34 4.66 -6.18 -18.80
CA ALA A 34 5.39 -6.93 -19.81
C ALA A 34 6.89 -6.55 -19.76
N ALA A 35 7.74 -7.46 -19.31
CA ALA A 35 9.18 -7.31 -19.38
C ALA A 35 9.64 -7.44 -20.83
N THR A 36 10.09 -6.33 -21.43
CA THR A 36 10.91 -6.36 -22.65
C THR A 36 12.37 -6.20 -22.24
N THR A 37 13.16 -7.24 -22.49
CA THR A 37 14.60 -7.28 -22.25
C THR A 37 15.35 -6.66 -23.42
N PRO A 38 16.34 -5.76 -23.19
CA PRO A 38 17.39 -5.53 -24.15
C PRO A 38 18.60 -6.42 -23.84
N LYS A 39 18.95 -7.18 -24.89
CA LYS A 39 20.14 -7.99 -25.13
C LYS A 39 21.43 -7.17 -25.01
N ALA A 40 22.37 -7.61 -24.18
CA ALA A 40 23.77 -7.21 -24.29
C ALA A 40 24.70 -8.33 -23.79
N ALA A 41 25.55 -8.81 -24.69
CA ALA A 41 26.81 -9.51 -24.45
C ALA A 41 27.65 -9.39 -25.74
N PRO A 42 28.98 -9.61 -25.74
CA PRO A 42 29.92 -9.75 -24.62
C PRO A 42 31.17 -8.84 -24.78
N GLN A 43 31.96 -8.62 -23.73
CA GLN A 43 33.40 -8.42 -23.88
C GLN A 43 34.18 -9.17 -22.81
N SER A 44 35.22 -9.86 -23.27
CA SER A 44 36.10 -10.78 -22.57
C SER A 44 37.28 -10.06 -21.92
N LEU A 45 37.78 -10.59 -20.79
CA LEU A 45 39.22 -10.64 -20.50
C LEU A 45 39.51 -11.80 -19.52
N LYS A 46 40.26 -12.80 -20.01
CA LYS A 46 41.15 -13.68 -19.22
C LYS A 46 42.44 -12.86 -19.00
N THR A 47 43.27 -12.98 -17.95
CA THR A 47 43.78 -14.18 -17.28
C THR A 47 44.66 -13.79 -16.05
N LEU A 48 44.85 -14.76 -15.13
CA LEU A 48 46.06 -15.10 -14.34
C LEU A 48 46.44 -14.31 -13.07
N GLY A 49 46.42 -15.01 -11.93
CA GLY A 49 47.61 -15.13 -11.05
C GLY A 49 47.44 -14.79 -9.57
N GLY A 50 47.64 -15.78 -8.68
CA GLY A 50 48.31 -15.58 -7.38
C GLY A 50 47.44 -15.51 -6.12
N LEU A 51 47.37 -16.64 -5.39
CA LEU A 51 47.26 -16.69 -3.92
C LEU A 51 48.64 -16.34 -3.32
N PRO A 52 48.72 -15.77 -2.10
CA PRO A 52 48.64 -16.58 -0.88
C PRO A 52 47.76 -15.98 0.24
N GLU A 53 47.25 -16.89 1.07
CA GLU A 53 46.74 -16.64 2.43
C GLU A 53 47.89 -16.22 3.37
N GLU A 54 47.64 -15.28 4.29
CA GLU A 54 48.03 -15.40 5.70
C GLU A 54 47.46 -14.26 6.58
N THR A 55 46.86 -14.68 7.70
CA THR A 55 47.00 -14.13 9.07
C THR A 55 46.33 -12.80 9.52
N THR A 56 45.37 -13.00 10.44
CA THR A 56 45.34 -12.47 11.84
C THR A 56 44.82 -11.04 12.14
N SER A 57 43.80 -11.04 13.01
CA SER A 57 43.36 -10.07 14.05
C SER A 57 43.80 -8.60 14.02
N ALA A 58 42.84 -7.67 14.11
CA ALA A 58 42.56 -6.90 15.35
C ALA A 58 41.55 -5.75 15.13
N SER A 59 40.72 -5.55 16.15
CA SER A 59 40.02 -4.33 16.57
C SER A 59 40.27 -3.04 15.79
N ILE A 60 39.18 -2.41 15.33
CA ILE A 60 39.04 -0.96 15.38
C ILE A 60 37.75 -0.64 16.12
N THR A 61 37.85 -0.58 17.45
CA THR A 61 37.02 0.32 18.25
C THR A 61 37.60 1.71 18.06
N THR A 62 36.86 2.61 17.42
CA THR A 62 36.98 4.04 17.69
C THR A 62 35.60 4.66 17.61
N SER A 63 35.07 4.91 18.80
CA SER A 63 34.01 5.85 19.08
C SER A 63 34.31 7.19 18.40
N VAL A 64 33.43 7.63 17.50
CA VAL A 64 33.24 9.06 17.24
C VAL A 64 31.80 9.38 17.58
N VAL A 65 31.66 10.21 18.61
CA VAL A 65 30.43 10.66 19.21
C VAL A 65 29.76 11.69 18.29
N LYS A 66 28.48 11.44 17.98
CA LYS A 66 27.37 12.36 17.63
C LYS A 66 27.69 13.63 16.83
N LYS A 67 27.20 13.66 15.59
CA LYS A 67 26.65 14.88 14.97
C LYS A 67 25.16 14.67 14.73
N VAL A 68 24.34 15.35 15.54
CA VAL A 68 22.89 15.45 15.40
C VAL A 68 22.63 16.48 14.31
N GLU A 69 22.24 16.04 13.11
CA GLU A 69 21.65 16.91 12.09
C GLU A 69 20.42 16.22 11.51
N ASN A 70 19.27 16.82 11.80
CA ASN A 70 17.93 16.41 11.44
C ASN A 70 17.71 16.67 9.94
N ALA A 71 18.09 15.72 9.09
CA ALA A 71 17.50 15.56 7.77
C ALA A 71 16.65 14.30 7.86
N ALA A 72 15.34 14.38 7.57
CA ALA A 72 14.49 13.21 7.51
C ALA A 72 15.15 12.19 6.58
N GLU A 73 15.65 11.09 7.16
CA GLU A 73 16.25 10.01 6.41
C GLU A 73 15.19 9.52 5.42
N ILE A 74 15.48 9.65 4.11
CA ILE A 74 14.58 9.13 3.09
C ILE A 74 14.62 7.62 3.23
N VAL A 75 13.60 7.06 3.90
CA VAL A 75 13.43 5.63 4.02
C VAL A 75 13.34 5.05 2.60
N PRO A 76 14.20 4.10 2.22
CA PRO A 76 14.18 3.56 0.87
C PRO A 76 12.84 2.86 0.60
N PRO A 77 12.34 2.85 -0.65
CA PRO A 77 11.01 2.34 -0.98
C PRO A 77 10.70 0.94 -0.43
N ASN A 78 11.68 0.03 -0.42
CA ASN A 78 11.50 -1.32 0.12
C ASN A 78 11.28 -1.32 1.64
N ALA A 79 12.00 -0.48 2.38
CA ALA A 79 11.81 -0.33 3.82
C ALA A 79 10.48 0.37 4.14
N ALA A 80 10.09 1.37 3.36
CA ALA A 80 8.79 2.03 3.48
C ALA A 80 7.63 1.06 3.25
N LYS A 81 7.77 0.15 2.27
CA LYS A 81 6.81 -0.92 2.00
C LYS A 81 6.69 -1.91 3.16
N GLU A 82 7.81 -2.33 3.75
CA GLU A 82 7.79 -3.22 4.91
C GLU A 82 7.17 -2.54 6.14
N ASN A 83 7.50 -1.27 6.41
CA ASN A 83 6.91 -0.51 7.50
C ASN A 83 5.38 -0.37 7.34
N ALA A 84 4.90 -0.14 6.12
CA ALA A 84 3.47 -0.12 5.83
C ALA A 84 2.83 -1.50 6.07
N ALA A 85 3.48 -2.57 5.60
CA ALA A 85 3.03 -3.95 5.79
C ALA A 85 2.93 -4.31 7.29
N ASP A 86 3.94 -3.94 8.08
CA ASP A 86 3.96 -4.08 9.54
C ASP A 86 2.77 -3.37 10.19
N PHE A 87 2.50 -2.12 9.78
CA PHE A 87 1.38 -1.35 10.32
C PHE A 87 0.02 -2.01 10.03
N TYR A 88 -0.17 -2.56 8.83
CA TYR A 88 -1.37 -3.34 8.52
C TYR A 88 -1.44 -4.67 9.30
N ARG A 89 -0.32 -5.37 9.49
CA ARG A 89 -0.26 -6.60 10.30
C ARG A 89 -0.64 -6.33 11.75
N GLN A 90 -0.16 -5.23 12.33
CA GLN A 90 -0.53 -4.78 13.67
C GLN A 90 -2.02 -4.41 13.77
N ALA A 91 -2.63 -3.94 12.68
CA ALA A 91 -4.08 -3.73 12.58
C ALA A 91 -4.88 -5.04 12.39
N GLY A 92 -4.23 -6.20 12.39
CA GLY A 92 -4.85 -7.53 12.29
C GLY A 92 -5.24 -7.94 10.87
N TRP A 93 -4.67 -7.30 9.84
CA TRP A 93 -5.00 -7.63 8.45
C TRP A 93 -4.26 -8.88 7.96
N GLN A 94 -4.93 -9.67 7.13
CA GLN A 94 -4.33 -10.84 6.48
C GLN A 94 -3.42 -10.44 5.32
N GLN A 95 -2.38 -11.24 5.04
CA GLN A 95 -1.35 -10.91 4.05
C GLN A 95 -1.91 -10.60 2.66
N SER A 96 -2.89 -11.37 2.17
CA SER A 96 -3.50 -11.13 0.85
C SER A 96 -4.15 -9.75 0.74
N ARG A 97 -4.81 -9.29 1.82
CA ARG A 97 -5.38 -7.95 1.91
C ARG A 97 -4.27 -6.91 1.98
N ILE A 98 -3.21 -7.17 2.74
CA ILE A 98 -2.06 -6.27 2.85
C ILE A 98 -1.44 -6.03 1.48
N ASP A 99 -1.11 -7.10 0.75
CA ASP A 99 -0.50 -7.01 -0.58
C ASP A 99 -1.34 -6.16 -1.54
N GLN A 100 -2.66 -6.34 -1.46
CA GLN A 100 -3.62 -5.55 -2.23
C GLN A 100 -3.53 -4.05 -1.88
N HIS A 101 -3.51 -3.70 -0.60
CA HIS A 101 -3.45 -2.31 -0.17
C HIS A 101 -2.07 -1.67 -0.41
N LEU A 102 -0.98 -2.42 -0.32
CA LEU A 102 0.35 -1.93 -0.67
C LEU A 102 0.45 -1.53 -2.14
N ALA A 103 -0.27 -2.19 -3.04
CA ALA A 103 -0.29 -1.81 -4.46
C ALA A 103 -0.93 -0.42 -4.71
N GLY A 104 -1.74 0.07 -3.77
CA GLY A 104 -2.34 1.41 -3.83
C GLY A 104 -1.47 2.53 -3.27
N ILE A 105 -0.25 2.24 -2.82
CA ILE A 105 0.68 3.22 -2.23
C ILE A 105 1.81 3.54 -3.21
N ASP A 106 2.12 4.82 -3.37
CA ASP A 106 3.30 5.29 -4.09
C ASP A 106 4.51 5.35 -3.13
N PHE A 107 5.33 4.29 -3.16
CA PHE A 107 6.54 4.19 -2.34
C PHE A 107 7.71 5.04 -2.86
N THR A 108 7.55 5.78 -3.96
CA THR A 108 8.50 6.84 -4.32
C THR A 108 8.31 8.10 -3.47
N LYS A 109 7.21 8.16 -2.70
CA LYS A 109 6.89 9.22 -1.73
C LYS A 109 7.08 8.70 -0.30
N PRO A 110 7.24 9.61 0.69
CA PRO A 110 7.32 9.22 2.08
C PRO A 110 6.07 8.46 2.55
N VAL A 111 6.32 7.45 3.40
CA VAL A 111 5.28 6.69 4.10
C VAL A 111 5.66 6.67 5.57
N ASP A 112 4.81 7.26 6.40
CA ASP A 112 5.12 7.52 7.81
C ASP A 112 3.96 7.13 8.71
N VAL A 113 4.28 6.61 9.89
CA VAL A 113 3.31 6.55 10.98
C VAL A 113 3.31 7.89 11.69
N ILE A 114 2.17 8.59 11.67
CA ILE A 114 2.01 9.88 12.32
C ILE A 114 0.91 9.81 13.38
N THR A 115 0.98 10.69 14.37
CA THR A 115 -0.13 10.96 15.28
C THR A 115 -0.96 12.11 14.73
N ILE A 116 -2.23 11.88 14.43
CA ILE A 116 -3.19 12.96 14.17
C ILE A 116 -3.86 13.36 15.50
N PRO A 117 -3.85 14.65 15.88
CA PRO A 117 -4.45 15.10 17.14
C PRO A 117 -5.97 14.89 17.18
N LYS A 118 -6.53 14.81 18.39
CA LYS A 118 -7.96 14.95 18.64
C LYS A 118 -8.50 16.23 18.01
N GLY A 119 -9.70 16.16 17.42
CA GLY A 119 -10.35 17.30 16.78
C GLY A 119 -9.91 17.55 15.34
N THR A 120 -8.99 16.73 14.80
CA THR A 120 -8.56 16.83 13.41
C THR A 120 -9.70 16.42 12.48
N GLU A 121 -9.98 17.24 11.47
CA GLU A 121 -10.92 16.91 10.41
C GLU A 121 -10.27 16.11 9.30
N VAL A 122 -10.96 15.07 8.86
CA VAL A 122 -10.59 14.27 7.70
C VAL A 122 -11.85 13.96 6.88
N ILE A 123 -11.67 13.53 5.65
CA ILE A 123 -12.76 13.11 4.76
C ILE A 123 -12.61 11.63 4.37
N GLN A 124 -13.73 11.00 4.06
CA GLN A 124 -13.79 9.70 3.39
C GLN A 124 -14.83 9.75 2.27
N TYR A 125 -14.47 9.26 1.09
CA TYR A 125 -15.42 9.08 -0.01
C TYR A 125 -16.22 7.80 0.19
N GLN A 126 -17.52 7.95 0.45
CA GLN A 126 -18.42 6.84 0.77
C GLN A 126 -19.51 6.67 -0.30
N VAL A 127 -19.85 5.42 -0.60
CA VAL A 127 -21.14 5.11 -1.21
C VAL A 127 -22.20 5.28 -0.12
N PRO A 128 -23.26 6.09 -0.33
CA PRO A 128 -24.30 6.30 0.67
C PRO A 128 -24.85 4.99 1.25
N GLY A 129 -24.96 4.91 2.58
CA GLY A 129 -25.46 3.74 3.30
C GLY A 129 -24.45 2.59 3.50
N LYS A 130 -23.20 2.70 3.00
CA LYS A 130 -22.15 1.72 3.28
C LYS A 130 -21.42 2.01 4.60
N PRO A 131 -20.84 0.98 5.25
CA PRO A 131 -20.04 1.16 6.46
C PRO A 131 -18.85 2.10 6.24
N VAL A 132 -18.39 2.72 7.33
CA VAL A 132 -17.16 3.51 7.35
C VAL A 132 -15.96 2.59 7.17
N GLY A 133 -15.10 2.91 6.20
CA GLY A 133 -13.85 2.17 5.96
C GLY A 133 -12.68 2.73 6.77
N ASN A 134 -11.49 2.17 6.56
CA ASN A 134 -10.27 2.58 7.26
C ASN A 134 -9.47 3.70 6.58
N TYR A 135 -9.82 4.09 5.35
CA TYR A 135 -9.08 5.10 4.60
C TYR A 135 -9.74 6.46 4.68
N PHE A 136 -8.96 7.46 5.04
CA PHE A 136 -9.36 8.86 5.14
C PHE A 136 -8.34 9.74 4.40
N ALA A 137 -8.66 11.00 4.21
CA ALA A 137 -7.79 11.97 3.57
C ALA A 137 -7.93 13.35 4.21
N PRO A 138 -6.94 14.25 4.04
CA PRO A 138 -7.14 15.66 4.33
C PRO A 138 -8.36 16.23 3.57
N PRO A 139 -9.14 17.15 4.19
CA PRO A 139 -10.17 17.87 3.46
C PRO A 139 -9.60 18.58 2.23
N GLY A 140 -10.30 18.48 1.10
CA GLY A 140 -9.86 19.02 -0.19
C GLY A 140 -9.22 18.00 -1.14
N THR A 141 -8.77 16.84 -0.65
CA THR A 141 -8.31 15.76 -1.52
C THR A 141 -9.49 15.13 -2.28
N THR A 142 -9.37 14.97 -3.59
CA THR A 142 -10.42 14.41 -4.44
C THR A 142 -10.39 12.88 -4.48
N ALA A 143 -11.50 12.23 -4.87
CA ALA A 143 -11.55 10.77 -5.04
C ALA A 143 -10.51 10.27 -6.07
N SER A 144 -10.34 11.00 -7.18
CA SER A 144 -9.39 10.66 -8.24
C SER A 144 -7.93 10.70 -7.75
N GLU A 145 -7.59 11.68 -6.91
CA GLU A 145 -6.27 11.77 -6.26
C GLU A 145 -6.05 10.63 -5.26
N LEU A 146 -7.11 10.04 -4.71
CA LEU A 146 -7.05 8.86 -3.83
C LEU A 146 -7.03 7.53 -4.58
N GLY A 147 -6.81 7.54 -5.89
CA GLY A 147 -6.77 6.31 -6.68
C GLY A 147 -8.15 5.66 -6.84
N MET A 148 -9.23 6.45 -6.80
CA MET A 148 -10.61 5.95 -6.80
C MET A 148 -11.51 6.71 -7.78
N ASN A 149 -12.42 5.99 -8.45
CA ASN A 149 -13.46 6.59 -9.27
C ASN A 149 -14.50 7.34 -8.40
N PRO A 150 -14.79 8.62 -8.67
CA PRO A 150 -15.77 9.40 -7.89
C PRO A 150 -17.22 8.93 -8.06
N ALA A 151 -17.54 8.15 -9.11
CA ALA A 151 -18.92 7.79 -9.43
C ALA A 151 -19.63 7.09 -8.26
N GLY A 152 -20.79 7.63 -7.85
CA GLY A 152 -21.62 7.07 -6.78
C GLY A 152 -21.06 7.28 -5.36
N ARG A 153 -19.97 8.03 -5.21
CA ARG A 153 -19.35 8.32 -3.90
C ARG A 153 -19.49 9.79 -3.56
N GLN A 154 -19.69 10.07 -2.28
CA GLN A 154 -19.76 11.42 -1.73
C GLN A 154 -18.72 11.58 -0.62
N PRO A 155 -18.02 12.73 -0.56
CA PRO A 155 -17.14 12.99 0.57
C PRO A 155 -17.98 13.19 1.82
N ARG A 156 -17.60 12.52 2.89
CA ARG A 156 -18.15 12.72 4.23
C ARG A 156 -17.04 13.13 5.18
N THR A 157 -17.29 14.17 5.96
CA THR A 157 -16.33 14.69 6.94
C THR A 157 -16.45 13.92 8.25
N PHE A 158 -15.29 13.64 8.85
CA PHE A 158 -15.14 13.03 10.16
C PHE A 158 -14.21 13.86 11.03
N THR A 159 -14.33 13.69 12.34
CA THR A 159 -13.46 14.30 13.33
C THR A 159 -12.90 13.23 14.25
N THR A 160 -11.59 13.27 14.51
CA THR A 160 -10.95 12.39 15.48
C THR A 160 -11.42 12.70 16.90
N ILE A 161 -11.76 11.67 17.68
CA ILE A 161 -12.25 11.86 19.07
C ILE A 161 -11.13 11.78 20.11
N LYS A 162 -9.95 11.34 19.68
CA LYS A 162 -8.72 11.23 20.47
C LYS A 162 -7.51 11.35 19.53
N ASP A 163 -6.33 11.54 20.12
CA ASP A 163 -5.08 11.40 19.38
C ASP A 163 -4.95 9.96 18.89
N MET A 164 -4.60 9.77 17.62
CA MET A 164 -4.48 8.43 17.06
C MET A 164 -3.35 8.32 16.05
N GLN A 165 -2.70 7.16 16.05
CA GLN A 165 -1.70 6.82 15.04
C GLN A 165 -2.39 6.38 13.75
N VAL A 166 -1.90 6.90 12.63
CA VAL A 166 -2.32 6.55 11.28
C VAL A 166 -1.10 6.33 10.40
N LEU A 167 -1.24 5.47 9.39
CA LEU A 167 -0.26 5.39 8.32
C LEU A 167 -0.60 6.48 7.29
N ARG A 168 0.26 7.49 7.19
CA ARG A 168 0.21 8.50 6.13
C ARG A 168 0.98 7.98 4.93
N SER A 169 0.37 8.03 3.75
CA SER A 169 1.01 7.67 2.49
C SER A 169 0.46 8.52 1.32
N THR A 170 1.06 8.35 0.14
CA THR A 170 0.54 8.91 -1.11
C THR A 170 -0.12 7.82 -1.94
N ALA A 171 -1.30 8.08 -2.50
CA ALA A 171 -1.98 7.12 -3.35
C ALA A 171 -1.28 6.98 -4.71
N SER A 172 -1.08 5.74 -5.17
CA SER A 172 -0.60 5.46 -6.52
C SER A 172 -1.69 5.75 -7.56
N PRO A 173 -1.32 6.22 -8.77
CA PRO A 173 -2.25 6.20 -9.90
C PRO A 173 -2.65 4.76 -10.21
N ALA A 174 -3.93 4.55 -10.52
CA ALA A 174 -4.47 3.23 -10.84
C ALA A 174 -5.58 3.31 -11.89
N VAL A 175 -5.78 2.22 -12.62
CA VAL A 175 -7.00 2.03 -13.41
C VAL A 175 -8.05 1.41 -12.49
N ASP A 176 -9.02 2.20 -12.06
CA ASP A 176 -10.15 1.73 -11.27
C ASP A 176 -11.10 0.93 -12.15
N THR A 177 -11.07 -0.39 -11.99
CA THR A 177 -11.96 -1.36 -12.63
C THR A 177 -13.00 -1.95 -11.67
N TRP A 178 -13.04 -1.46 -10.42
CA TRP A 178 -13.74 -2.09 -9.30
C TRP A 178 -14.89 -1.24 -8.75
N SER A 179 -14.85 0.07 -8.89
CA SER A 179 -15.91 0.97 -8.39
C SER A 179 -17.16 0.97 -9.27
N ASN A 180 -17.02 0.65 -10.56
CA ASN A 180 -18.14 0.60 -11.50
C ASN A 180 -18.01 -0.60 -12.43
N ALA A 181 -18.90 -1.58 -12.27
CA ALA A 181 -18.86 -2.82 -13.03
C ALA A 181 -18.87 -2.55 -14.54
N GLY A 182 -17.86 -3.06 -15.25
CA GLY A 182 -17.73 -2.90 -16.70
C GLY A 182 -17.20 -1.54 -17.16
N LYS A 183 -16.80 -0.64 -16.25
CA LYS A 183 -16.22 0.67 -16.59
C LYS A 183 -14.88 0.86 -15.91
N SER A 184 -13.82 1.00 -16.71
CA SER A 184 -12.51 1.41 -16.23
C SER A 184 -12.46 2.93 -16.07
N PHE A 185 -11.77 3.42 -15.04
CA PHE A 185 -11.54 4.84 -14.80
C PHE A 185 -10.08 5.07 -14.44
N GLN A 186 -9.36 5.85 -15.24
CA GLN A 186 -7.99 6.23 -14.90
C GLN A 186 -8.02 7.25 -13.76
N THR A 187 -7.43 6.87 -12.63
CA THR A 187 -7.30 7.74 -11.47
C THR A 187 -5.98 8.50 -11.54
N GLN A 188 -5.95 9.69 -10.93
CA GLN A 188 -4.75 10.52 -10.90
C GLN A 188 -3.72 10.01 -9.90
N GLY A 189 -4.17 9.50 -8.74
CA GLY A 189 -3.28 9.28 -7.60
C GLY A 189 -2.67 10.60 -7.10
N GLY A 190 -1.62 10.51 -6.28
CA GLY A 190 -0.89 11.67 -5.74
C GLY A 190 -1.51 12.31 -4.50
N GLY A 191 -2.74 11.94 -4.13
CA GLY A 191 -3.41 12.42 -2.93
C GLY A 191 -2.80 11.81 -1.66
N THR A 192 -2.74 12.60 -0.59
CA THR A 192 -2.41 12.07 0.75
C THR A 192 -3.58 11.25 1.27
N GLN A 193 -3.27 10.05 1.77
CA GLN A 193 -4.22 9.16 2.42
C GLN A 193 -3.73 8.73 3.81
N TYR A 194 -4.68 8.57 4.71
CA TYR A 194 -4.51 8.08 6.07
C TYR A 194 -5.20 6.73 6.22
N PHE A 195 -4.45 5.69 6.52
CA PHE A 195 -5.02 4.45 7.01
C PHE A 195 -5.11 4.48 8.53
N ALA A 196 -6.35 4.39 9.04
CA ALA A 196 -6.68 4.36 10.44
C ALA A 196 -7.08 2.93 10.87
N PRO A 197 -6.32 2.26 11.76
CA PRO A 197 -6.64 0.90 12.21
C PRO A 197 -8.03 0.81 12.86
N ASN A 198 -8.42 1.83 13.61
CA ASN A 198 -9.68 1.90 14.33
C ASN A 198 -10.54 3.05 13.79
N ALA A 199 -11.34 2.80 12.75
CA ALA A 199 -12.22 3.80 12.16
C ALA A 199 -13.30 4.33 13.15
N SER A 200 -13.59 3.58 14.22
CA SER A 200 -14.52 3.98 15.29
C SER A 200 -14.03 5.19 16.10
N ASP A 201 -12.73 5.49 16.05
CA ASP A 201 -12.14 6.69 16.66
C ASP A 201 -12.37 7.96 15.82
N LEU A 202 -13.01 7.83 14.65
CA LEU A 202 -13.42 8.93 13.79
C LEU A 202 -14.95 9.00 13.75
N LYS A 203 -15.51 10.11 14.25
CA LYS A 203 -16.96 10.34 14.24
C LYS A 203 -17.37 11.19 13.05
N PRO A 204 -18.48 10.86 12.36
CA PRO A 204 -19.04 11.75 11.36
C PRO A 204 -19.30 13.14 11.94
N LYS A 205 -18.88 14.18 11.21
CA LYS A 205 -19.30 15.56 11.50
C LYS A 205 -20.76 15.68 11.05
N LEU A 206 -21.64 16.04 11.99
CA LEU A 206 -23.06 16.30 11.75
C LEU A 206 -23.27 17.66 11.11
#